data_AF-A0A3D3XPM4-F1
#
_entry.id   AF-A0A3D3XPM4-F1
#
_cell.length_a   1.000
_cell.length_b   1.000
_cell.length_c   1.000
_cell.angle_alpha   90.00
_cell.angle_beta   90.00
_cell.angle_gamma   90.00
#
_symmetry.space_group_name_H-M   'P 1'
#
loop_
_entity.id
_entity.type
_entity.pdbx_description
1 polymer ?
#
loop_
_entity_poly.entity_id
_entity_poly.type
_entity_poly.pdbx_seq_one_letter_code
_entity_poly.pdbx_strand_id
1 'polypeptide(L)' 'MKIGLLREGKVPIDKRVALTPQHASVLQQTYSCKVVAQPSPIR' A
#
# COMPACT_ATOMS: atom_id res chain seq x y z
N MET A 1 9.01 -12.69 -1.21
CA MET A 1 7.95 -12.34 -0.23
C MET A 1 6.92 -11.41 -0.89
N LYS A 2 5.62 -11.51 -0.59
CA LYS A 2 4.58 -10.67 -1.21
C LYS A 2 3.83 -9.89 -0.13
N ILE A 3 3.68 -8.58 -0.31
CA ILE A 3 3.02 -7.68 0.63
C ILE A 3 1.78 -7.12 -0.05
N GLY A 4 0.61 -7.37 0.54
CA GLY A 4 -0.66 -6.82 0.09
C GLY A 4 -1.05 -5.59 0.91
N LEU A 5 -1.37 -4.47 0.25
CA LEU A 5 -1.97 -3.30 0.87
C LEU A 5 -3.47 -3.33 0.62
N LEU A 6 -4.27 -3.51 1.67
CA LEU A 6 -5.73 -3.54 1.60
C LEU A 6 -6.30 -2.14 1.78
N ARG A 7 -7.45 -1.90 1.14
CA ARG A 7 -8.21 -0.66 1.30
C ARG A 7 -8.77 -0.59 2.72
N GLU A 8 -8.67 0.58 3.35
CA GLU A 8 -9.28 0.81 4.66
C GLU A 8 -10.81 0.72 4.61
N GLY A 9 -11.37 0.03 5.60
CA GLY A 9 -12.81 -0.26 5.71
C GLY A 9 -13.54 0.54 6.79
N LYS A 10 -12.82 1.39 7.54
CA LYS A 10 -13.39 2.17 8.64
C LYS A 10 -14.37 3.24 8.14
N VAL A 11 -15.43 3.49 8.91
CA VAL A 11 -16.36 4.61 8.70
C VAL A 11 -16.23 5.59 9.87
N PRO A 12 -15.97 6.88 9.63
CA PRO A 12 -15.67 7.51 8.33
C PRO A 12 -14.32 7.03 7.75
N ILE A 13 -14.19 7.10 6.42
CA ILE A 13 -13.05 6.55 5.69
C ILE A 13 -11.74 7.25 6.10
N ASP A 14 -10.78 6.47 6.59
CA ASP A 14 -9.42 6.95 6.80
C ASP A 14 -8.72 7.11 5.44
N LYS A 15 -8.22 8.31 5.15
CA LYS A 15 -7.53 8.65 3.90
C LYS A 15 -6.03 8.34 3.94
N ARG A 16 -5.50 7.91 5.09
CA ARG A 16 -4.10 7.54 5.23
C ARG A 16 -3.85 6.17 4.58
N VAL A 17 -2.60 5.97 4.16
CA VAL A 17 -2.16 4.71 3.56
C VAL A 17 -0.95 4.23 4.35
N ALA A 18 -0.87 2.93 4.63
CA ALA A 18 0.24 2.34 5.38
C ALA A 18 1.60 2.52 4.67
N LEU A 19 1.60 2.50 3.33
CA LEU A 19 2.79 2.68 2.51
C LEU A 19 2.49 3.63 1.35
N THR A 20 3.34 4.65 1.16
CA THR A 20 3.26 5.51 -0.02
C THR A 20 3.85 4.79 -1.25
N PRO A 21 3.48 5.21 -2.48
CA PRO A 21 4.09 4.65 -3.69
C PRO A 21 5.62 4.77 -3.71
N GLN A 22 6.19 5.87 -3.19
CA GLN A 22 7.64 6.03 -3.08
C GLN A 22 8.25 4.99 -2.14
N HIS A 23 7.67 4.79 -0.95
CA HIS A 23 8.16 3.77 -0.01
C HIS A 23 8.01 2.36 -0.59
N ALA A 24 6.95 2.09 -1.36
CA ALA A 24 6.74 0.79 -2.00
C ALA A 24 7.81 0.50 -3.06
N SER A 25 8.25 1.53 -3.80
CA SER A 25 9.34 1.41 -4.77
C SER A 25 10.67 1.12 -4.06
N VAL A 26 11.02 1.93 -3.05
CA VAL A 26 12.24 1.73 -2.27
C VAL A 26 12.28 0.34 -1.62
N LEU A 27 11.17 -0.10 -1.02
CA LEU A 27 11.10 -1.38 -0.34
C LEU A 27 11.26 -2.58 -1.30
N GLN A 28 10.76 -2.46 -2.53
CA GLN A 28 10.98 -3.46 -3.59
C GLN A 28 12.39 -3.44 -4.17
N GLN A 29 13.10 -2.31 -4.11
CA GLN A 29 14.50 -2.20 -4.52
C GLN A 29 15.46 -2.71 -3.44
N THR A 30 15.16 -2.42 -2.16
CA THR A 30 15.98 -2.83 -1.02
C THR A 30 15.81 -4.31 -0.69
N TYR A 31 14.61 -4.85 -0.86
CA TYR A 31 14.30 -6.24 -0.53
C TYR A 31 13.66 -6.95 -1.72
N SER A 32 13.99 -8.23 -1.93
CA SER A 32 13.36 -9.08 -2.95
C SER A 32 11.93 -9.45 -2.58
N CYS A 33 11.05 -8.46 -2.65
CA CYS A 33 9.64 -8.55 -2.32
C CYS A 33 8.79 -7.84 -3.37
N LYS A 34 7.51 -8.22 -3.44
CA LYS A 34 6.54 -7.65 -4.38
C LYS A 34 5.41 -7.00 -3.60
N VAL A 35 5.22 -5.70 -3.77
CA VAL A 35 4.15 -4.93 -3.11
C VAL A 35 2.97 -4.82 -4.08
N VAL A 36 1.77 -5.18 -3.62
CA VAL A 36 0.53 -5.11 -4.41
C VAL A 36 -0.51 -4.34 -3.62
N ALA A 37 -1.05 -3.27 -4.19
CA ALA A 37 -2.08 -2.46 -3.56
C ALA A 37 -3.46 -2.74 -4.16
N GLN A 38 -4.48 -2.78 -3.31
CA GLN A 38 -5.87 -2.80 -3.73
C GLN A 38 -6.27 -1.41 -4.26
N PRO A 39 -6.94 -1.31 -5.42
CA PRO A 39 -7.44 -0.04 -5.92
C PRO A 39 -8.39 0.63 -4.92
N SER A 40 -8.21 1.93 -4.69
CA SER A 40 -9.11 2.75 -3.87
C SER A 40 -9.51 4.01 -4.64
N PRO A 41 -10.77 4.47 -4.57
CA PRO A 41 -11.19 5.69 -5.26
C PRO A 41 -10.57 6.97 -4.67
N ILE A 42 -9.96 6.88 -3.49
CA ILE A 42 -9.36 8.02 -2.80
C ILE A 42 -7.89 8.21 -3.21
N ARG A 43 -7.19 7.13 -3.57
CA ARG A 43 -5.79 7.12 -4.01
C ARG A 43 -5.40 5.76 -4.58
#